data_AF-A0A1G6YLE0-F1
#
_entry.id   AF-A0A1G6YLE0-F1
#
_cell.length_a   1.000
_cell.length_b   1.000
_cell.length_c   1.000
_cell.angle_alpha   90.00
_cell.angle_beta   90.00
_cell.angle_gamma   90.00
#
_symmetry.space_group_name_H-M   'P 1'
#
loop_
_entity.id
_entity.type
_entity.pdbx_description
1 polymer ?
#
loop_
_entity_poly.entity_id
_entity_poly.type
_entity_poly.pdbx_seq_one_letter_code
_entity_poly.pdbx_strand_id
1 'polypeptide(L)'
;MVAASTQAIENLGWELVNIDADKDIIEAIEATDITACFGFKDDIVVRITDSENERLVDIRSKSRIGGGDLVKNAARIHGFIDALDGELAN
;
A
#
# COMPACT_ATOMS: atom_id res chain seq x y z
N MET A 1 7.99 -7.94 -7.92
CA MET A 1 6.94 -7.67 -6.93
C MET A 1 7.32 -6.47 -6.08
N VAL A 2 8.38 -6.54 -5.27
CA VAL A 2 8.93 -5.37 -4.54
C VAL A 2 9.07 -4.12 -5.42
N ALA A 3 9.83 -4.20 -6.52
CA ALA A 3 10.01 -3.04 -7.41
C ALA A 3 8.70 -2.50 -8.02
N ALA A 4 7.78 -3.38 -8.39
CA ALA A 4 6.48 -3.01 -8.95
C ALA A 4 5.57 -2.37 -7.88
N SER A 5 5.59 -2.90 -6.66
CA SER A 5 4.93 -2.30 -5.51
C SER A 5 5.48 -0.91 -5.26
N THR A 6 6.79 -0.74 -5.17
CA THR A 6 7.43 0.57 -4.98
C THR A 6 7.03 1.57 -6.06
N GLN A 7 7.01 1.16 -7.33
CA GLN A 7 6.58 2.05 -8.42
C GLN A 7 5.09 2.40 -8.31
N ALA A 8 4.23 1.45 -7.95
CA ALA A 8 2.80 1.68 -7.74
C ALA A 8 2.55 2.71 -6.62
N ILE A 9 3.31 2.64 -5.52
CA ILE A 9 3.29 3.64 -4.44
C ILE A 9 3.62 5.03 -4.96
N GLU A 10 4.73 5.15 -5.71
CA GLU A 10 5.19 6.42 -6.25
C GLU A 10 4.15 7.02 -7.21
N ASN A 11 3.55 6.20 -8.07
CA ASN A 11 2.50 6.61 -8.99
C ASN A 11 1.25 7.12 -8.28
N LEU A 12 0.92 6.53 -7.12
CA LEU A 12 -0.19 6.99 -6.27
C LEU A 12 0.16 8.25 -5.46
N GLY A 13 1.40 8.73 -5.53
CA GLY A 13 1.88 9.89 -4.76
C GLY A 13 1.98 9.62 -3.25
N TRP A 14 2.06 8.34 -2.87
CA TRP A 14 2.15 7.92 -1.48
C TRP A 14 3.59 8.03 -0.98
N GLU A 15 3.76 8.40 0.30
CA GLU A 15 5.08 8.49 0.92
C GLU A 15 5.61 7.07 1.22
N LEU A 16 6.79 6.74 0.69
CA LEU A 16 7.46 5.49 1.05
C LEU A 16 8.20 5.66 2.37
N VAL A 17 7.74 4.98 3.43
CA VAL A 17 8.34 5.11 4.77
C VAL A 17 9.43 4.07 5.04
N ASN A 18 9.25 2.81 4.63
CA ASN A 18 10.29 1.79 4.80
C ASN A 18 10.16 0.65 3.77
N ILE A 19 11.31 0.07 3.39
CA ILE A 19 11.42 -1.21 2.68
C ILE A 19 12.33 -2.09 3.52
N ASP A 20 11.79 -3.17 4.11
CA ASP A 20 12.59 -4.19 4.78
C ASP A 20 12.70 -5.40 3.86
N ALA A 21 13.85 -5.53 3.20
CA ALA A 21 14.12 -6.63 2.28
C ALA A 21 14.72 -7.87 2.97
N ASP A 22 14.88 -7.87 4.31
CA ASP A 22 15.72 -8.86 5.01
C ASP A 22 14.94 -9.96 5.75
N LYS A 23 13.62 -10.04 5.56
CA LYS A 23 12.80 -11.22 5.86
C LYS A 23 11.74 -11.32 4.78
N ASP A 24 11.24 -12.52 4.50
CA ASP A 24 10.17 -12.87 3.53
C ASP A 24 8.82 -12.15 3.73
N ILE A 25 8.78 -11.03 4.47
CA ILE A 25 7.63 -10.21 4.77
C ILE A 25 8.12 -8.78 5.09
N ILE A 26 7.51 -7.79 4.43
CA ILE A 26 7.18 -6.41 4.90
C ILE A 26 7.77 -5.28 4.04
N GLU A 27 6.91 -4.66 3.23
CA GLU A 27 7.05 -3.26 2.82
C GLU A 27 5.87 -2.48 3.41
N ALA A 28 6.09 -1.93 4.61
CA ALA A 28 5.16 -0.97 5.18
C ALA A 28 5.28 0.33 4.39
N ILE A 29 4.42 0.49 3.39
CA ILE A 29 4.35 1.73 2.63
C ILE A 29 3.28 2.63 3.24
N GLU A 30 3.69 3.46 4.20
CA GLU A 30 2.77 4.36 4.91
C GLU A 30 2.37 5.56 4.05
N ALA A 31 1.22 5.44 3.38
CA ALA A 31 0.66 6.45 2.51
C ALA A 31 -0.29 7.45 3.20
N THR A 32 0.07 8.73 3.24
CA THR A 32 -0.82 9.80 3.73
C THR A 32 -1.82 10.24 2.65
N ASP A 33 -3.12 9.92 2.82
CA ASP A 33 -4.20 10.58 2.09
C ASP A 33 -4.65 11.84 2.85
N ILE A 34 -4.29 13.02 2.34
CA ILE A 34 -4.69 14.30 2.91
C ILE A 34 -6.17 14.55 2.56
N THR A 35 -7.07 14.05 3.39
CA THR A 35 -8.46 14.52 3.33
C THR A 35 -8.49 15.99 3.78
N ALA A 36 -9.06 16.87 2.94
CA ALA A 36 -9.06 18.34 3.11
C ALA A 36 -9.64 18.87 4.44
N CYS A 37 -10.25 18.03 5.27
CA CYS A 37 -10.53 18.36 6.66
C CYS A 37 -9.43 17.76 7.56
N PHE A 38 -8.51 18.62 8.00
CA PHE A 38 -7.53 18.44 9.10
C PHE A 38 -6.19 17.74 8.83
N GLY A 39 -5.87 17.29 7.61
CA GLY A 39 -4.50 16.86 7.28
C GLY A 39 -4.06 15.55 7.95
N PHE A 40 -4.98 14.60 8.09
CA PHE A 40 -4.70 13.31 8.71
C PHE A 40 -3.81 12.43 7.84
N LYS A 41 -2.93 11.67 8.50
CA LYS A 41 -2.09 10.63 7.90
C LYS A 41 -2.77 9.29 8.12
N ASP A 42 -2.79 8.46 7.10
CA ASP A 42 -3.28 7.09 7.20
C ASP A 42 -2.17 6.12 6.81
N ASP A 43 -2.31 4.86 7.19
CA ASP A 43 -1.26 3.85 7.01
C ASP A 43 -1.68 2.80 6.01
N ILE A 44 -0.74 2.38 5.17
CA ILE A 44 -0.85 1.18 4.33
C ILE A 44 0.38 0.31 4.57
N VAL A 45 0.16 -1.00 4.55
CA VAL A 45 1.23 -1.98 4.66
C VAL A 45 1.00 -3.01 3.58
N VAL A 46 2.01 -3.24 2.75
CA VAL A 46 2.01 -4.25 1.70
C VAL A 46 3.02 -5.32 2.08
N ARG A 47 2.58 -6.58 2.13
CA ARG A 47 3.44 -7.69 2.48
C ARG A 47 3.43 -8.67 1.34
N ILE A 48 4.63 -8.95 0.83
CA ILE A 48 4.85 -9.88 -0.26
C ILE A 48 5.47 -11.13 0.35
N THR A 49 4.90 -12.29 0.03
CA THR A 49 5.47 -13.58 0.38
C THR A 49 5.63 -14.39 -0.90
N ASP A 50 6.86 -14.79 -1.18
CA ASP A 50 7.18 -15.63 -2.33
C ASP A 50 6.93 -17.10 -1.99
N SER A 51 6.21 -17.79 -2.88
CA SER A 51 6.00 -19.25 -2.89
C SER A 51 6.55 -19.82 -4.20
N GLU A 52 6.67 -21.15 -4.32
CA GLU A 52 7.34 -21.79 -5.45
C GLU A 52 6.77 -21.39 -6.82
N ASN A 53 5.44 -21.22 -6.92
CA ASN A 53 4.75 -20.91 -8.17
C ASN A 53 3.84 -19.68 -8.10
N GLU A 54 3.74 -19.04 -6.93
CA GLU A 54 2.84 -17.92 -6.70
C GLU A 54 3.47 -16.89 -5.77
N ARG A 55 2.94 -15.68 -5.80
CA ARG A 55 3.27 -14.64 -4.84
C ARG A 55 2.00 -14.20 -4.14
N LEU A 56 2.03 -14.19 -2.82
CA LEU A 56 0.96 -13.65 -2.01
C LEU A 56 1.24 -12.18 -1.71
N VAL A 57 0.26 -11.32 -1.96
CA VAL A 57 0.30 -9.89 -1.61
C VAL A 57 -0.79 -9.61 -0.59
N ASP A 58 -0.41 -9.38 0.68
CA ASP A 58 -1.31 -8.98 1.76
C ASP A 58 -1.24 -7.46 1.94
N ILE A 59 -2.38 -6.80 1.74
CA ILE A 59 -2.50 -5.34 1.81
C ILE A 59 -3.39 -4.99 3.00
N ARG A 60 -2.87 -4.14 3.88
CA ARG A 60 -3.60 -3.63 5.05
C ARG A 60 -3.66 -2.13 4.98
N SER A 61 -4.82 -1.58 5.32
CA SER A 61 -5.07 -0.15 5.34
C SER A 61 -5.75 0.24 6.65
N LYS A 62 -5.27 1.30 7.30
CA LYS A 62 -5.80 1.78 8.57
C LYS A 62 -5.79 3.30 8.60
N SER A 63 -6.84 3.90 9.18
CA SER A 63 -6.84 5.34 9.48
C SER A 63 -6.26 5.63 10.85
N ARG A 64 -5.44 6.69 10.98
CA ARG A 64 -4.83 7.04 12.29
C ARG A 64 -5.81 7.79 13.20
N ILE A 65 -6.73 8.55 12.62
CA ILE A 65 -7.71 9.37 13.36
C ILE A 65 -9.10 9.20 12.75
N GLY A 66 -10.11 8.91 13.60
CA GLY A 66 -11.52 8.88 13.19
C GLY A 66 -12.32 7.71 13.76
N GLY A 67 -13.62 7.94 13.96
CA GLY A 67 -14.60 6.96 14.49
C GLY A 67 -15.27 6.08 13.43
N GLY A 68 -14.69 5.98 12.22
CA GLY A 68 -15.20 5.16 11.13
C GLY A 68 -14.39 5.31 9.83
N ASP A 69 -14.41 4.28 8.99
CA ASP A 69 -13.60 4.14 7.76
C ASP A 69 -14.20 4.90 6.55
N LEU A 70 -15.52 5.13 6.54
CA LEU A 70 -16.25 5.74 5.40
C LEU A 70 -15.84 5.16 4.03
N VAL A 71 -15.44 3.87 3.99
CA VAL A 71 -15.00 3.13 2.80
C VAL A 71 -13.65 3.61 2.21
N LYS A 72 -12.91 4.49 2.90
CA LYS A 72 -11.63 5.00 2.40
C LYS A 72 -10.52 3.96 2.37
N ASN A 73 -10.46 3.08 3.36
CA ASN A 73 -9.45 2.03 3.41
C ASN A 73 -9.63 1.05 2.24
N ALA A 74 -10.89 0.67 1.96
CA ALA A 74 -11.21 -0.15 0.81
C ALA A 74 -10.83 0.55 -0.50
N ALA A 75 -11.17 1.83 -0.66
CA ALA A 75 -10.80 2.61 -1.84
C ALA A 75 -9.28 2.68 -2.05
N ARG A 76 -8.50 2.84 -0.97
CA ARG A 76 -7.03 2.82 -1.04
C ARG A 76 -6.49 1.45 -1.44
N ILE A 77 -7.02 0.36 -0.87
CA ILE A 77 -6.61 -0.99 -1.24
C ILE A 77 -6.87 -1.25 -2.73
N HIS A 78 -8.05 -0.88 -3.24
CA HIS A 78 -8.36 -1.03 -4.66
C HIS A 78 -7.44 -0.18 -5.55
N GLY A 79 -7.21 1.09 -5.19
CA GLY A 79 -6.29 1.94 -5.95
C GLY A 79 -4.86 1.41 -5.99
N PHE A 80 -4.38 0.79 -4.89
CA PHE A 80 -3.09 0.11 -4.89
C PHE A 80 -3.05 -1.10 -5.81
N ILE A 81 -4.09 -1.94 -5.81
CA ILE A 81 -4.18 -3.10 -6.69
C ILE A 81 -4.16 -2.66 -8.16
N ASP A 82 -4.97 -1.66 -8.53
CA ASP A 82 -5.04 -1.17 -9.91
C ASP A 82 -3.68 -0.63 -10.39
N ALA A 83 -2.97 0.11 -9.53
CA ALA A 83 -1.64 0.62 -9.83
C ALA A 83 -0.61 -0.52 -9.97
N LEU A 84 -0.64 -1.50 -9.07
CA LEU A 84 0.25 -2.66 -9.11
C LEU A 84 0.02 -3.51 -10.37
N ASP A 85 -1.25 -3.76 -10.74
CA ASP A 85 -1.60 -4.49 -11.96
C ASP A 85 -1.09 -3.77 -13.20
N GLY A 86 -1.17 -2.44 -13.23
CA GLY A 86 -0.57 -1.60 -14.27
C GLY A 86 0.94 -1.80 -14.41
N GLU A 87 1.66 -1.86 -13.29
CA GLU A 87 3.11 -2.09 -13.28
C GLU A 87 3.50 -3.52 -13.67
N LEU A 88 2.68 -4.52 -13.34
CA LEU A 88 2.93 -5.93 -13.68
C LEU A 88 2.57 -6.28 -15.13
N ALA A 89 1.70 -5.50 -15.77
CA ALA A 89 1.29 -5.70 -17.16
C ALA A 89 2.31 -5.17 -18.19
N ASN A 90 3.32 -4.42 -17.74
CA ASN A 90 4.37 -3.81 -18.57
C ASN A 90 5.57 -4.73 -18.81
#